data_AF-L7EF08-F1
#
_entry.id   AF-L7EF08-F1
#
_cell.length_a   1.000
_cell.length_b   1.000
_cell.length_c   1.000
_cell.angle_alpha   90.00
_cell.angle_beta   90.00
_cell.angle_gamma   90.00
#
_symmetry.space_group_name_H-M   'P 1'
#
loop_
_entity.id
_entity.type
_entity.pdbx_description
1 polymer ?
#
loop_
_entity_poly.entity_id
_entity_poly.type
_entity_poly.pdbx_seq_one_letter_code
_entity_poly.pdbx_strand_id
1 'polypeptide(L)'
;MPKTQSDKIAHPIAVVGMGCHYPGAKQLSELWENILARRCQFRQFPDQRLPLSEYYDPDPATPDKTYGTRGAFIDGFQFFS
;
A
#
# COMPACT_ATOMS: atom_id res chain seq x y z
N MET A 1 10.51 -50.33 17.78
CA MET A 1 10.01 -49.21 16.97
C MET A 1 11.20 -48.32 16.63
N PRO A 2 11.53 -48.06 15.36
CA PRO A 2 12.59 -47.12 15.02
C PRO A 2 12.08 -45.67 15.13
N LYS A 3 13.05 -44.78 15.34
CA LYS A 3 12.97 -43.44 15.97
C LYS A 3 12.13 -42.43 15.18
N THR A 4 11.42 -41.58 15.91
CA THR A 4 10.77 -40.34 15.46
C THR A 4 11.72 -39.48 14.64
N GLN A 5 11.40 -39.25 13.37
CA GLN A 5 12.11 -38.30 12.51
C GLN A 5 11.43 -36.94 12.68
N SER A 6 12.01 -36.08 13.52
CA SER A 6 11.72 -34.65 13.47
C SER A 6 12.39 -34.13 12.20
N ASP A 7 11.58 -33.92 11.16
CA ASP A 7 12.08 -33.26 9.96
C ASP A 7 12.54 -31.86 10.34
N LYS A 8 13.85 -31.69 10.22
CA LYS A 8 14.56 -30.41 10.32
C LYS A 8 13.79 -29.39 9.48
N ILE A 9 13.56 -28.20 10.04
CA ILE A 9 13.25 -27.02 9.22
C ILE A 9 14.40 -26.91 8.22
N ALA A 10 14.18 -27.38 7.00
CA ALA A 10 15.19 -27.41 5.98
C ALA A 10 15.42 -25.97 5.55
N HIS A 11 16.40 -25.32 6.20
CA HIS A 11 16.89 -23.95 5.96
C HIS A 11 15.95 -22.83 6.47
N PRO A 12 16.00 -22.49 7.77
CA PRO A 12 15.32 -21.30 8.27
C PRO A 12 15.90 -20.04 7.63
N ILE A 13 15.02 -19.15 7.16
CA ILE A 13 15.39 -17.86 6.56
C ILE A 13 15.16 -16.75 7.58
N ALA A 14 16.18 -15.93 7.80
CA ALA A 14 16.09 -14.77 8.68
C ALA A 14 15.75 -13.50 7.89
N VAL A 15 14.79 -12.72 8.38
CA VAL A 15 14.56 -11.34 7.93
C VAL A 15 15.48 -10.43 8.73
N VAL A 16 16.57 -9.97 8.10
CA VAL A 16 17.60 -9.14 8.76
C VAL A 16 17.42 -7.65 8.55
N GLY A 17 16.44 -7.25 7.73
CA GLY A 17 16.16 -5.85 7.45
C GLY A 17 14.79 -5.66 6.80
N MET A 18 14.21 -4.48 7.00
CA MET A 18 12.94 -4.06 6.43
C MET A 18 13.00 -2.58 6.10
N GLY A 19 12.29 -2.17 5.05
CA GLY A 19 12.09 -0.78 4.68
C GLY A 19 10.70 -0.61 4.09
N CYS A 20 10.13 0.58 4.21
CA CYS A 20 8.80 0.84 3.65
C CYS A 20 8.59 2.29 3.27
N HIS A 21 7.71 2.50 2.29
CA HIS A 21 7.12 3.79 1.97
C HIS A 21 5.64 3.55 1.64
N TYR A 22 4.77 3.99 2.53
CA TYR A 22 3.32 3.84 2.45
C TYR A 22 2.63 5.21 2.49
N PRO A 23 1.35 5.30 2.11
CA PRO A 23 0.55 6.49 2.31
C PRO A 23 0.60 6.96 3.77
N GLY A 24 1.09 8.18 4.01
CA GLY A 24 1.26 8.73 5.36
C GLY A 24 2.30 8.03 6.23
N ALA A 25 3.24 7.26 5.64
CA ALA A 25 4.36 6.66 6.36
C ALA A 25 5.59 6.44 5.45
N LYS A 26 6.60 7.28 5.60
CA LYS A 26 7.88 7.23 4.89
C LYS A 26 8.89 6.24 5.50
N GLN A 27 8.57 5.70 6.69
CA GLN A 27 9.43 4.81 7.45
C GLN A 27 8.62 3.87 8.36
N LEU A 28 9.27 2.81 8.87
CA LEU A 28 8.63 1.75 9.65
C LEU A 28 7.95 2.25 10.92
N SER A 29 8.54 3.24 11.61
CA SER A 29 7.94 3.79 12.84
C SER A 29 6.59 4.46 12.56
N GLU A 30 6.50 5.25 11.49
CA GLU A 30 5.28 5.94 11.09
C GLU A 30 4.20 4.94 10.64
N LEU A 31 4.60 3.87 9.93
CA LEU A 31 3.68 2.80 9.57
C LEU A 31 3.12 2.10 10.82
N TRP A 32 3.99 1.81 11.79
CA TRP A 32 3.60 1.17 13.03
C TRP A 32 2.63 2.04 13.83
N GLU A 33 2.91 3.33 13.94
CA GLU A 33 1.98 4.30 14.54
C GLU A 33 0.64 4.34 13.83
N ASN A 34 0.63 4.32 12.49
CA ASN A 34 -0.62 4.30 11.71
C ASN A 34 -1.47 3.06 12.01
N ILE A 35 -0.84 1.88 12.14
CA ILE A 35 -1.51 0.63 12.47
C ILE A 35 -2.09 0.69 13.89
N LEU A 36 -1.28 1.07 14.88
CA LEU A 36 -1.71 1.16 16.28
C LEU A 36 -2.85 2.17 16.46
N ALA A 37 -2.76 3.32 15.79
CA ALA A 37 -3.78 4.36 15.83
C ALA A 37 -4.96 4.10 14.86
N ARG A 38 -4.98 2.97 14.14
CA ARG A 38 -6.01 2.61 13.15
C ARG A 38 -6.29 3.73 12.13
N ARG A 39 -5.26 4.44 11.69
CA ARG A 39 -5.40 5.60 10.80
C ARG A 39 -5.80 5.15 9.39
N CYS A 40 -6.85 5.76 8.86
CA CYS A 40 -7.26 5.58 7.47
C CYS A 40 -6.54 6.59 6.58
N GLN A 41 -5.64 6.10 5.72
CA GLN A 41 -4.85 6.94 4.81
C GLN A 41 -5.51 7.11 3.42
N PHE A 42 -6.76 6.68 3.27
CA PHE A 42 -7.54 6.92 2.06
C PHE A 42 -8.02 8.36 2.00
N ARG A 43 -7.62 9.06 0.94
CA ARG A 43 -7.95 10.46 0.65
C ARG A 43 -8.52 10.56 -0.75
N GLN A 44 -9.05 11.73 -1.11
CA GLN A 44 -9.49 12.02 -2.47
C GLN A 44 -8.30 11.91 -3.44
N PHE A 45 -8.56 11.53 -4.69
CA PHE A 45 -7.54 11.62 -5.73
C PHE A 45 -6.96 13.05 -5.79
N PRO A 46 -5.63 13.21 -5.77
CA PRO A 46 -5.03 14.52 -5.98
C PRO A 46 -5.35 15.01 -7.39
N ASP A 47 -5.84 16.25 -7.52
CA ASP A 47 -6.22 16.84 -8.82
C ASP A 47 -5.07 16.81 -9.83
N GLN A 48 -3.83 17.00 -9.37
CA GLN A 48 -2.62 16.94 -10.20
C GLN A 48 -2.37 15.54 -10.81
N ARG A 49 -2.91 14.47 -10.19
CA ARG A 49 -2.72 13.09 -10.67
C ARG A 49 -3.90 12.60 -11.50
N LEU A 50 -5.12 12.88 -11.04
CA LEU A 50 -6.35 12.47 -11.73
C LEU A 50 -7.44 13.51 -11.44
N PRO A 51 -7.68 14.47 -12.35
CA PRO A 51 -8.72 15.47 -12.17
C PRO A 51 -10.09 14.80 -12.28
N LEU A 52 -10.77 14.61 -11.14
CA LEU A 52 -12.05 13.92 -11.09
C LEU A 52 -13.14 14.67 -11.88
N SER A 53 -13.00 15.99 -12.07
CA SER A 53 -13.88 16.77 -12.95
C SER A 53 -13.88 16.26 -14.39
N GLU A 54 -12.79 15.64 -14.84
CA GLU A 54 -12.63 15.13 -16.20
C GLU A 54 -12.81 13.62 -16.28
N TYR A 55 -12.51 12.88 -15.22
CA TYR A 55 -12.43 11.40 -15.27
C TYR A 55 -13.47 10.68 -14.43
N TYR A 56 -14.25 11.37 -13.60
CA TYR A 56 -15.29 10.72 -12.80
C TYR A 56 -16.56 10.46 -13.62
N ASP A 57 -17.08 9.24 -13.49
CA ASP A 57 -18.44 8.88 -13.91
C ASP A 57 -19.00 7.85 -12.91
N PRO A 58 -20.24 8.02 -12.40
CA PRO A 58 -20.82 7.06 -11.48
C PRO A 58 -21.15 5.70 -12.12
N ASP A 59 -21.29 5.62 -13.45
CA ASP A 59 -21.50 4.37 -14.18
C ASP A 59 -20.15 3.65 -14.42
N PRO A 60 -19.93 2.46 -13.82
CA PRO A 60 -18.70 1.70 -14.04
C PRO A 60 -18.53 1.18 -15.47
N ALA A 61 -19.57 1.24 -16.31
CA ALA A 61 -19.52 0.85 -17.72
C ALA A 61 -19.05 1.98 -18.65
N THR A 62 -18.98 3.23 -18.18
CA THR A 62 -18.58 4.36 -19.02
C THR A 62 -17.10 4.21 -19.44
N PRO A 63 -16.81 4.15 -20.76
CA PRO A 63 -15.44 4.00 -21.24
C PRO A 63 -14.55 5.17 -20.80
N ASP A 64 -13.29 4.87 -20.50
CA ASP A 64 -12.24 5.85 -20.15
C ASP A 64 -12.54 6.72 -18.91
N LYS A 65 -13.47 6.28 -18.05
CA LYS A 65 -13.84 6.93 -16.78
C LYS A 65 -13.58 6.02 -15.59
N THR A 66 -13.62 6.61 -14.40
CA THR A 66 -13.58 5.89 -13.12
C THR A 66 -14.74 6.30 -12.23
N TYR A 67 -15.33 5.31 -11.55
CA TYR A 67 -16.29 5.55 -10.47
C TYR A 67 -15.59 5.72 -9.11
N GLY A 68 -14.28 5.44 -9.03
CA GLY A 68 -13.49 5.56 -7.81
C GLY A 68 -13.04 7.00 -7.56
N THR A 69 -13.37 7.55 -6.39
CA THR A 69 -13.03 8.94 -6.00
C THR A 69 -11.96 9.03 -4.91
N ARG A 70 -11.58 7.89 -4.31
CA ARG A 70 -10.64 7.84 -3.19
C ARG A 70 -9.59 6.77 -3.39
N GLY A 71 -8.40 7.02 -2.86
CA GLY A 71 -7.28 6.10 -2.83
C GLY A 71 -6.26 6.50 -1.77
N ALA A 72 -5.29 5.63 -1.53
CA ALA A 72 -4.18 5.91 -0.62
C ALA A 72 -2.90 5.98 -1.46
N PHE A 73 -2.22 7.13 -1.42
CA PHE A 73 -1.10 7.43 -2.33
C PHE A 73 0.15 7.80 -1.55
N ILE A 74 1.31 7.41 -2.09
CA ILE A 74 2.61 7.89 -1.60
C ILE A 74 2.76 9.39 -1.92
N ASP A 75 3.19 10.15 -0.91
CA ASP A 75 3.45 11.59 -1.01
C ASP A 75 4.77 11.89 -1.73
N GLY A 76 4.80 13.00 -2.48
CA GLY A 76 6.04 13.51 -3.06
C GLY A 76 6.70 12.62 -4.10
N PHE A 77 6.00 11.61 -4.65
CA PHE A 77 6.53 10.82 -5.76
C PHE A 77 6.75 11.72 -6.97
N GLN A 78 7.99 11.74 -7.45
CA GLN A 78 8.40 12.42 -8.68
C GLN A 78 9.10 11.40 -9.56
N PHE A 79 8.84 11.45 -10.87
CA PHE A 79 9.64 10.72 -11.83
C PHE A 79 11.00 11.40 -11.91
N PHE A 80 12.07 10.62 -11.75
CA PHE A 80 13.42 11.11 -11.99
C PHE A 80 13.51 11.51 -13.48
N SER A 81 13.89 12.77 -13.72
CA SER A 81 14.09 13.35 -15.05
C SER A 81 15.50 13.08 -15.55
#